data_AF-A0A964CX77-F1
#
_entry.id   AF-A0A964CX77-F1
#
_cell.length_a   1.000
_cell.length_b   1.000
_cell.length_c   1.000
_cell.angle_alpha   90.00
_cell.angle_beta   90.00
_cell.angle_gamma   90.00
#
_symmetry.space_group_name_H-M   'P 1'
#
loop_
_entity.id
_entity.type
_entity.pdbx_description
1 polymer ?
#
loop_
_entity_poly.entity_id
_entity_poly.type
_entity_poly.pdbx_seq_one_letter_code
_entity_poly.pdbx_strand_id
1 'polypeptide(L)'
;MGENASSDNNSFVQQSEQKQTLAASAKEIQQLLKQLEVSNPTATDAEKIAHVNDETTPSFKRRAVGALQAGGEAAIEEFLDNPYVNVGKAIVKGWMKPE
;
A
#
# COMPACT_ATOMS: atom_id res chain seq x y z
N MET A 1 -14.45 44.79 0.62
CA MET A 1 -14.85 43.89 -0.49
C MET A 1 -14.14 42.57 -0.28
N GLY A 2 -14.89 41.46 -0.38
CA GLY A 2 -14.65 40.21 0.34
C GLY A 2 -13.34 39.50 0.06
N GLU A 3 -12.70 39.08 1.16
CA GLU A 3 -11.70 38.02 1.21
C GLU A 3 -12.41 36.68 1.11
N ASN A 4 -12.04 35.83 0.14
CA ASN A 4 -11.89 34.37 0.27
C ASN A 4 -11.84 33.73 -1.13
N ALA A 5 -10.63 33.46 -1.61
CA ALA A 5 -10.39 32.54 -2.72
C ALA A 5 -9.09 31.78 -2.42
N SER A 6 -9.15 30.84 -1.48
CA SER A 6 -8.11 29.83 -1.28
C SER A 6 -8.71 28.64 -0.57
N SER A 7 -9.29 27.72 -1.33
CA SER A 7 -9.62 26.38 -0.81
C SER A 7 -9.21 25.25 -1.75
N ASP A 8 -8.74 25.53 -2.96
CA ASP A 8 -8.45 24.50 -3.97
C ASP A 8 -7.02 23.94 -3.93
N ASN A 9 -6.11 24.55 -3.16
CA ASN A 9 -4.69 24.14 -3.17
C ASN A 9 -4.37 22.99 -2.20
N ASN A 10 -5.18 22.80 -1.15
CA ASN A 10 -4.92 21.78 -0.13
C ASN A 10 -5.19 20.33 -0.63
N SER A 11 -6.05 20.18 -1.63
CA SER A 11 -6.47 18.87 -2.16
C SER A 11 -5.39 18.21 -3.03
N PHE A 12 -4.72 19.01 -3.88
CA PHE A 12 -3.65 18.53 -4.76
C PHE A 12 -2.39 18.11 -3.98
N VAL A 13 -2.05 18.86 -2.92
CA VAL A 13 -0.89 18.56 -2.07
C VAL A 13 -1.11 17.25 -1.31
N GLN A 14 -2.28 17.08 -0.67
CA GLN A 14 -2.63 15.82 0.01
C GLN A 14 -2.62 14.62 -0.93
N GLN A 15 -3.16 14.76 -2.14
CA GLN A 15 -3.21 13.65 -3.10
C GLN A 15 -1.82 13.24 -3.59
N SER A 16 -0.89 14.20 -3.68
CA SER A 16 0.51 13.96 -4.04
C SER A 16 1.27 13.24 -2.91
N GLU A 17 1.09 13.69 -1.68
CA GLU A 17 1.68 13.08 -0.48
C GLU A 17 1.15 11.66 -0.23
N GLN A 18 -0.13 11.44 -0.51
CA GLN A 18 -0.77 10.12 -0.44
C GLN A 18 -0.21 9.17 -1.51
N LYS A 19 -0.02 9.63 -2.75
CA LYS A 19 0.64 8.83 -3.79
C LYS A 19 2.06 8.45 -3.41
N GLN A 20 2.84 9.37 -2.83
CA GLN A 20 4.18 9.05 -2.34
C GLN A 20 4.14 8.03 -1.20
N THR A 21 3.18 8.16 -0.28
CA THR A 21 2.99 7.20 0.83
C THR A 21 2.59 5.82 0.32
N LEU A 22 1.77 5.75 -0.72
CA LEU A 22 1.37 4.49 -1.36
C LEU A 22 2.57 3.82 -2.02
N ALA A 23 3.32 4.56 -2.84
CA ALA A 23 4.49 4.05 -3.53
C ALA A 23 5.53 3.50 -2.53
N ALA A 24 5.74 4.22 -1.42
CA ALA A 24 6.61 3.77 -0.33
C ALA A 24 6.10 2.46 0.29
N SER A 25 4.81 2.38 0.61
CA SER A 25 4.21 1.20 1.23
C SER A 25 4.19 -0.01 0.28
N ALA A 26 3.84 0.18 -0.99
CA ALA A 26 3.90 -0.88 -1.99
C ALA A 26 5.33 -1.40 -2.17
N LYS A 27 6.32 -0.51 -2.21
CA LYS A 27 7.73 -0.88 -2.35
C LYS A 27 8.26 -1.66 -1.15
N GLU A 28 7.86 -1.31 0.07
CA GLU A 28 8.18 -2.08 1.28
C GLU A 28 7.54 -3.47 1.25
N ILE A 29 6.26 -3.58 0.87
CA ILE A 29 5.59 -4.89 0.69
C ILE A 29 6.35 -5.73 -0.35
N GLN A 30 6.71 -5.13 -1.48
CA GLN A 30 7.48 -5.82 -2.52
C GLN A 30 8.86 -6.29 -2.01
N GLN A 31 9.55 -5.50 -1.18
CA GLN A 31 10.81 -5.92 -0.58
C GLN A 31 10.62 -7.13 0.34
N LEU A 32 9.63 -7.09 1.23
CA LEU A 32 9.32 -8.21 2.13
C LEU A 32 8.97 -9.48 1.35
N LEU A 33 8.14 -9.35 0.30
CA LEU A 33 7.81 -10.47 -0.59
C LEU A 33 9.02 -11.03 -1.32
N LYS A 34 9.92 -10.16 -1.78
CA LYS A 34 11.16 -10.56 -2.45
C LYS A 34 12.12 -11.26 -1.48
N GLN A 35 12.20 -10.81 -0.24
CA GLN A 35 12.98 -11.49 0.80
C GLN A 35 12.42 -12.89 1.11
N LEU A 36 11.09 -13.00 1.19
CA LEU A 36 10.43 -14.28 1.39
C LEU A 36 10.65 -15.20 0.20
N GLU A 37 10.59 -14.71 -1.05
CA GLU A 37 10.83 -15.53 -2.24
C GLU A 37 12.27 -16.05 -2.33
N VAL A 38 13.25 -15.25 -1.91
CA VAL A 38 14.65 -15.68 -1.82
C VAL A 38 14.83 -16.77 -0.76
N SER A 39 14.11 -16.68 0.36
CA SER A 39 14.22 -17.64 1.47
C SER A 39 13.34 -18.88 1.28
N ASN A 40 12.18 -18.71 0.65
CA ASN A 40 11.14 -19.71 0.42
C ASN A 40 10.44 -19.44 -0.94
N PRO A 41 11.03 -19.86 -2.06
CA PRO A 41 10.47 -19.65 -3.40
C PRO A 41 9.17 -20.43 -3.64
N THR A 42 8.87 -21.42 -2.78
CA THR A 42 7.62 -22.20 -2.79
C THR A 42 6.55 -21.63 -1.85
N ALA A 43 6.78 -20.47 -1.23
CA ALA A 43 5.80 -19.83 -0.35
C ALA A 43 4.51 -19.54 -1.11
N THR A 44 3.39 -19.98 -0.54
CA THR A 44 2.06 -19.69 -1.09
C THR A 44 1.67 -18.24 -0.83
N ASP A 45 0.68 -17.72 -1.57
CA ASP A 45 0.15 -16.37 -1.37
C ASP A 45 -0.27 -16.12 0.09
N ALA A 46 -0.86 -17.13 0.75
CA ALA A 46 -1.25 -17.06 2.15
C ALA A 46 -0.05 -16.86 3.09
N GLU A 47 1.05 -17.59 2.87
CA GLU A 47 2.27 -17.43 3.66
C GLU A 47 2.94 -16.08 3.40
N LYS A 48 2.96 -15.63 2.14
CA LYS A 48 3.42 -14.30 1.76
C LYS A 48 2.62 -13.21 2.47
N ILE A 49 1.30 -13.34 2.48
CA ILE A 49 0.42 -12.40 3.17
C ILE A 49 0.71 -12.40 4.66
N ALA A 50 0.75 -13.58 5.29
CA ALA A 50 1.00 -13.70 6.73
C ALA A 50 2.36 -13.11 7.13
N HIS A 51 3.42 -13.42 6.37
CA HIS A 51 4.76 -12.90 6.61
C HIS A 51 4.81 -11.38 6.51
N VAL A 52 4.28 -10.80 5.43
CA VAL A 52 4.21 -9.34 5.31
C VAL A 52 3.37 -8.75 6.44
N ASN A 53 2.26 -9.39 6.81
CA ASN A 53 1.38 -8.89 7.87
C ASN A 53 2.04 -8.95 9.27
N ASP A 54 2.94 -9.91 9.50
CA ASP A 54 3.74 -10.06 10.71
C ASP A 54 4.89 -9.05 10.76
N GLU A 55 5.62 -8.90 9.66
CA GLU A 55 6.75 -7.96 9.52
C GLU A 55 6.28 -6.49 9.46
N THR A 56 5.06 -6.24 8.98
CA THR A 56 4.53 -4.88 8.86
C THR A 56 3.98 -4.34 10.18
N THR A 57 4.43 -3.14 10.53
CA THR A 57 3.94 -2.45 11.73
C THR A 57 2.52 -1.91 11.56
N PRO A 58 1.73 -1.73 12.64
CA PRO A 58 0.37 -1.19 12.55
C PRO A 58 0.33 0.23 11.95
N SER A 59 1.39 1.03 12.12
CA SER A 59 1.53 2.34 11.49
C SER A 59 1.65 2.22 9.97
N PHE A 60 2.41 1.24 9.49
CA PHE A 60 2.56 0.94 8.08
C PHE A 60 1.24 0.50 7.45
N LYS A 61 0.52 -0.42 8.09
CA LYS A 61 -0.80 -0.89 7.63
C LYS A 61 -1.76 0.28 7.43
N ARG A 62 -1.83 1.21 8.40
CA ARG A 62 -2.67 2.42 8.28
C ARG A 62 -2.24 3.32 7.13
N ARG A 63 -0.93 3.52 6.92
CA ARG A 63 -0.41 4.31 5.80
C ARG A 63 -0.74 3.67 4.46
N ALA A 64 -0.53 2.36 4.32
CA ALA A 64 -0.83 1.62 3.11
C ALA A 64 -2.34 1.63 2.80
N VAL A 65 -3.19 1.39 3.81
CA VAL A 65 -4.66 1.44 3.67
C VAL A 65 -5.15 2.85 3.35
N GLY A 66 -4.64 3.89 4.03
CA GLY A 66 -5.03 5.28 3.77
C GLY A 66 -4.57 5.75 2.39
N ALA A 67 -3.36 5.37 1.99
CA ALA A 67 -2.84 5.68 0.67
C ALA A 67 -3.55 4.88 -0.43
N LEU A 68 -4.00 3.65 -0.14
CA LEU A 68 -4.87 2.87 -1.03
C LEU A 68 -6.28 3.49 -1.14
N GLN A 69 -6.86 3.96 -0.05
CA GLN A 69 -8.14 4.66 -0.07
C GLN A 69 -8.09 5.93 -0.93
N ALA A 70 -6.95 6.61 -0.93
CA ALA A 70 -6.71 7.79 -1.76
C ALA A 70 -6.32 7.47 -3.21
N GLY A 71 -5.53 6.42 -3.42
CA GLY A 71 -4.94 6.06 -4.73
C GLY A 71 -5.71 5.00 -5.52
N GLY A 72 -6.60 4.24 -4.88
CA GLY A 72 -7.33 3.12 -5.46
C GLY A 72 -6.47 1.87 -5.72
N GLU A 73 -7.12 0.70 -5.88
CA GLU A 73 -6.45 -0.58 -6.14
C GLU A 73 -5.49 -0.51 -7.34
N ALA A 74 -5.81 0.30 -8.35
CA ALA A 74 -5.00 0.52 -9.54
C ALA A 74 -3.58 1.01 -9.23
N ALA A 75 -3.40 1.80 -8.18
CA ALA A 75 -2.08 2.30 -7.86
C ALA A 75 -1.19 1.20 -7.23
N ILE A 76 -1.77 0.23 -6.51
CA ILE A 76 -1.01 -0.97 -6.10
C ILE A 76 -0.60 -1.78 -7.34
N GLU A 77 -1.47 -1.86 -8.35
CA GLU A 77 -1.20 -2.57 -9.60
C GLU A 77 -0.09 -1.90 -10.44
N GLU A 78 0.04 -0.58 -10.32
CA GLU A 78 1.10 0.19 -10.98
C GLU A 78 2.46 0.09 -10.26
N PHE A 79 2.45 0.02 -8.92
CA PHE A 79 3.67 0.01 -8.11
C PHE A 79 4.20 -1.39 -7.78
N LEU A 80 3.34 -2.40 -7.70
CA LEU A 80 3.75 -3.78 -7.49
C LEU A 80 3.97 -4.48 -8.83
N ASP A 81 5.02 -5.28 -8.88
CA ASP A 81 5.27 -6.19 -9.99
C ASP A 81 4.10 -7.17 -10.17
N ASN A 82 3.76 -7.48 -11.42
CA ASN A 82 2.65 -8.38 -11.79
C ASN A 82 2.56 -9.70 -10.96
N PRO A 83 3.66 -10.41 -10.61
CA PRO A 83 3.60 -11.58 -9.73
C PRO A 83 3.16 -11.27 -8.28
N TYR A 84 3.40 -10.06 -7.80
CA TYR A 84 3.08 -9.64 -6.43
C TYR A 84 1.82 -8.78 -6.34
N VAL A 85 1.26 -8.32 -7.45
CA VAL A 85 0.01 -7.53 -7.47
C VAL A 85 -1.13 -8.28 -6.76
N ASN A 86 -1.33 -9.57 -7.06
CA ASN A 86 -2.38 -10.37 -6.41
C ASN A 86 -2.15 -10.49 -4.90
N VAL A 87 -0.91 -10.77 -4.50
CA VAL A 87 -0.50 -10.92 -3.10
C VAL A 87 -0.62 -9.59 -2.35
N GLY A 88 -0.09 -8.51 -2.90
CA GLY A 88 -0.14 -7.18 -2.32
C GLY A 88 -1.56 -6.63 -2.22
N LYS A 89 -2.41 -6.86 -3.23
CA LYS A 89 -3.85 -6.57 -3.12
C LYS A 89 -4.48 -7.37 -1.99
N ALA A 90 -4.16 -8.65 -1.84
CA ALA A 90 -4.68 -9.47 -0.75
C ALA A 90 -4.19 -9.01 0.64
N ILE A 91 -2.92 -8.63 0.77
CA ILE A 91 -2.33 -8.05 1.98
C ILE A 91 -3.09 -6.80 2.39
N VAL A 92 -3.19 -5.82 1.47
CA VAL A 92 -3.83 -4.53 1.79
C VAL A 92 -5.33 -4.70 1.99
N LYS A 93 -5.99 -5.61 1.27
CA LYS A 93 -7.40 -5.99 1.55
C LYS A 93 -7.57 -6.62 2.92
N GLY A 94 -6.64 -7.47 3.35
CA GLY A 94 -6.62 -8.03 4.70
C GLY A 94 -6.49 -6.95 5.78
N TRP A 95 -5.80 -5.85 5.49
CA TRP A 95 -5.74 -4.70 6.40
C TRP A 95 -7.02 -3.85 6.42
N MET A 96 -7.75 -3.78 5.30
CA MET A 96 -9.04 -3.09 5.23
C MET A 96 -10.19 -3.87 5.87
N LYS A 97 -10.10 -5.20 5.89
CA LYS A 97 -11.07 -6.07 6.56
C LYS A 97 -10.40 -6.84 7.70
N PRO A 98 -10.25 -6.22 8.89
CA PRO A 98 -10.03 -7.01 10.10
C PRO A 98 -11.33 -7.79 10.39
N GLU A 99 -11.25 -9.12 10.41
CA GLU A 99 -12.33 -9.97 10.97
C GLU A 99 -12.47 -9.78 12.48
#